data_AF-A0A5N5W4M5-F1
#
_entry.id   AF-A0A5N5W4M5-F1
#
_cell.length_a   1.000
_cell.length_b   1.000
_cell.length_c   1.000
_cell.angle_alpha   90.00
_cell.angle_beta   90.00
_cell.angle_gamma   90.00
#
_symmetry.space_group_name_H-M   'P 1'
#
loop_
_entity.id
_entity.type
_entity.pdbx_description
1 polymer ?
#
loop_
_entity_poly.entity_id
_entity_poly.type
_entity_poly.pdbx_seq_one_letter_code
_entity_poly.pdbx_strand_id
1 'polypeptide(L)'
;MQPDPTVLLVCLAVAALGVLCLAIGVGRKRRWRDPTRLFTWTQKQQLIRQANGQCEHKPPLWFRCTTPGSEADHVHPWSRGGPTELWNGQLLCGRHNRRKSNRVPGSLYRWRLARRRKKY
;
A
#
# COMPACT_ATOMS: atom_id res chain seq x y z
N MET A 1 1.79 -50.34 -10.76
CA MET A 1 3.22 -49.98 -10.80
C MET A 1 3.46 -48.94 -9.72
N GLN A 2 4.19 -49.31 -8.67
CA GLN A 2 4.61 -48.34 -7.64
C GLN A 2 5.58 -47.35 -8.31
N PRO A 3 5.45 -46.04 -8.11
CA PRO A 3 6.40 -45.08 -8.64
C PRO A 3 7.79 -45.40 -8.08
N ASP A 4 8.80 -45.26 -8.93
CA ASP A 4 10.19 -45.43 -8.53
C ASP A 4 10.48 -44.55 -7.30
N PRO A 5 10.99 -45.11 -6.18
CA PRO A 5 11.26 -44.35 -4.96
C PRO A 5 12.22 -43.16 -5.21
N THR A 6 13.10 -43.29 -6.19
CA THR A 6 14.03 -42.23 -6.62
C THR A 6 13.27 -41.08 -7.27
N VAL A 7 12.28 -41.36 -8.12
CA VAL A 7 11.42 -40.35 -8.74
C VAL A 7 10.59 -39.62 -7.68
N LEU A 8 10.03 -40.37 -6.72
CA LEU A 8 9.28 -39.79 -5.62
C LEU A 8 10.16 -38.86 -4.75
N LEU A 9 11.38 -39.27 -4.41
CA LEU A 9 12.34 -38.45 -3.65
C LEU A 9 12.72 -37.17 -4.40
N VAL A 10 12.97 -37.25 -5.70
CA VAL A 10 13.28 -36.07 -6.54
C VAL A 10 12.10 -35.10 -6.55
N CYS A 11 10.87 -35.58 -6.74
CA CYS A 11 9.68 -34.74 -6.72
C CYS A 11 9.49 -34.03 -5.37
N LEU A 12 9.69 -34.74 -4.25
CA LEU A 12 9.61 -34.16 -2.91
C LEU A 12 10.69 -33.10 -2.66
N ALA A 13 11.92 -33.36 -3.09
CA ALA A 13 13.02 -32.39 -2.97
C ALA A 13 12.75 -31.10 -3.76
N VAL A 14 12.27 -31.22 -5.01
CA VAL A 14 11.90 -30.07 -5.85
C VAL A 14 10.75 -29.28 -5.22
N ALA A 15 9.71 -29.95 -4.72
CA ALA A 15 8.60 -29.30 -4.03
C ALA A 15 9.07 -28.56 -2.77
N ALA A 16 9.92 -29.18 -1.95
CA ALA A 16 10.48 -28.58 -0.74
C ALA A 16 11.33 -27.34 -1.06
N LEU A 17 12.19 -27.41 -2.09
CA LEU A 17 12.97 -26.26 -2.57
C LEU A 17 12.06 -25.13 -3.07
N GLY A 18 11.01 -25.46 -3.82
CA GLY A 18 10.01 -24.49 -4.29
C GLY A 18 9.30 -23.78 -3.13
N VAL A 19 8.84 -24.53 -2.13
CA VAL A 19 8.22 -23.97 -0.91
C VAL A 19 9.22 -23.10 -0.14
N LEU A 20 10.48 -23.53 0.00
CA LEU A 20 11.53 -22.76 0.67
C LEU A 20 11.81 -21.44 -0.07
N CYS A 21 11.97 -21.47 -1.39
CA CYS A 21 12.16 -20.27 -2.22
C CYS A 21 10.98 -19.30 -2.08
N LEU A 22 9.74 -19.80 -2.11
CA LEU A 22 8.54 -18.98 -1.88
C LEU A 22 8.52 -18.37 -0.47
N ALA A 23 8.82 -19.16 0.56
CA ALA A 23 8.87 -18.70 1.95
C ALA A 23 9.93 -17.60 2.15
N ILE A 24 11.13 -17.79 1.59
CA ILE A 24 12.21 -16.79 1.60
C ILE A 24 11.76 -15.52 0.86
N GLY A 25 11.17 -15.66 -0.34
CA GLY A 25 10.68 -14.52 -1.14
C GLY A 25 9.62 -13.70 -0.40
N VAL A 26 8.64 -14.36 0.22
CA VAL A 26 7.60 -13.70 1.04
C VAL A 26 8.22 -13.06 2.28
N GLY A 27 9.14 -13.73 2.96
CA GLY A 27 9.83 -13.22 4.15
C GLY A 27 10.65 -11.96 3.87
N ARG A 28 11.39 -11.93 2.75
CA ARG A 28 12.18 -10.76 2.31
C ARG A 28 11.29 -9.54 2.05
N LYS A 29 10.15 -9.73 1.36
CA LYS A 29 9.18 -8.64 1.11
C LYS A 29 8.60 -8.05 2.39
N ARG A 30 8.48 -8.83 3.48
CA ARG A 30 8.02 -8.33 4.78
C ARG A 30 9.07 -7.51 5.52
N ARG A 31 10.36 -7.71 5.23
CA ARG A 31 11.46 -7.00 5.92
C ARG A 31 11.77 -5.64 5.29
N TRP A 32 11.66 -5.52 3.97
CA TRP A 32 12.01 -4.28 3.30
C TRP A 32 10.92 -3.21 3.46
N ARG A 33 11.27 -2.14 4.16
CA ARG A 33 10.49 -0.91 4.32
C ARG A 33 11.37 0.25 3.87
N ASP A 34 10.75 1.28 3.31
CA ASP A 34 11.44 2.54 3.06
C ASP A 34 12.11 3.03 4.36
N PRO A 35 13.41 3.34 4.38
CA PRO A 35 14.07 3.85 5.58
C PRO A 35 13.43 5.15 6.08
N THR A 36 12.83 5.93 5.19
CA THR A 36 12.15 7.19 5.51
C THR A 36 10.65 6.93 5.62
N ARG A 37 10.09 7.12 6.82
CA ARG A 37 8.63 7.04 7.03
C ARG A 37 7.94 8.37 6.79
N LEU A 38 8.56 9.48 7.17
CA LEU A 38 7.91 10.79 7.20
C LEU A 38 8.14 11.52 5.88
N PHE A 39 7.05 12.04 5.30
CA PHE A 39 7.15 12.97 4.19
C PHE A 39 7.89 14.24 4.63
N THR A 40 8.75 14.77 3.76
CA THR A 40 9.40 16.07 3.94
C THR A 40 8.38 17.20 3.93
N TRP A 41 8.78 18.39 4.36
CA TRP A 41 7.91 19.57 4.28
C TRP A 41 7.48 19.89 2.84
N THR A 42 8.42 19.81 1.88
CA THR A 42 8.13 20.04 0.45
C THR A 42 7.14 19.02 -0.10
N GLN A 43 7.29 17.74 0.26
CA GLN A 43 6.34 16.69 -0.12
C GLN A 43 4.96 16.94 0.49
N LYS A 44 4.87 17.33 1.76
CA LYS A 44 3.59 17.69 2.41
C LYS A 44 2.90 18.85 1.69
N GLN A 45 3.65 19.88 1.30
CA GLN A 45 3.11 21.01 0.54
C GLN A 45 2.59 20.57 -0.84
N GLN A 46 3.29 19.69 -1.54
CA GLN A 46 2.83 19.12 -2.81
C GLN A 46 1.54 18.32 -2.63
N LEU A 47 1.43 17.48 -1.58
CA LEU A 47 0.21 16.73 -1.27
C LEU A 47 -0.96 17.65 -0.92
N ILE A 48 -0.71 18.75 -0.19
CA ILE A 48 -1.74 19.76 0.12
C ILE A 48 -2.25 20.42 -1.16
N ARG A 49 -1.35 20.87 -2.04
CA ARG A 49 -1.69 21.50 -3.32
C ARG A 49 -2.46 20.54 -4.22
N GLN A 50 -1.95 19.31 -4.40
CA GLN A 50 -2.61 18.28 -5.19
C GLN A 50 -4.02 17.97 -4.69
N ALA A 51 -4.25 18.03 -3.39
CA ALA A 51 -5.55 17.77 -2.80
C ALA A 51 -6.47 19.01 -2.74
N ASN A 52 -6.05 20.18 -3.24
CA ASN A 52 -6.73 21.46 -3.02
C ASN A 52 -7.07 21.69 -1.53
N GLY A 53 -6.15 21.34 -0.63
CA GLY A 53 -6.31 21.46 0.82
C GLY A 53 -7.40 20.59 1.45
N GLN A 54 -8.08 19.73 0.69
CA GLN A 54 -9.22 18.93 1.17
C GLN A 54 -8.85 17.47 1.42
N CYS A 55 -9.52 16.82 2.36
CA CYS A 55 -9.34 15.39 2.60
C CYS A 55 -9.66 14.55 1.36
N GLU A 56 -8.75 13.67 0.95
CA GLU A 56 -8.89 12.81 -0.23
C GLU A 56 -9.68 11.52 0.03
N HIS A 57 -10.14 11.29 1.26
CA HIS A 57 -10.94 10.11 1.59
C HIS A 57 -12.25 10.06 0.80
N LYS A 58 -12.57 8.86 0.31
CA LYS A 58 -13.77 8.55 -0.45
C LYS A 58 -14.40 7.26 0.05
N PRO A 59 -15.60 7.31 0.65
CA PRO A 59 -16.35 6.11 0.95
C PRO A 59 -16.82 5.46 -0.36
N PRO A 60 -16.96 4.13 -0.45
CA PRO A 60 -17.24 3.41 -1.70
C PRO A 60 -18.39 3.98 -2.53
N LEU A 61 -19.49 4.38 -1.87
CA LEU A 61 -20.72 4.86 -2.50
C LEU A 61 -21.02 6.35 -2.27
N TRP A 62 -20.07 7.11 -1.72
CA TRP A 62 -20.29 8.53 -1.36
C TRP A 62 -19.25 9.46 -1.99
N PHE A 63 -19.52 10.76 -1.87
CA PHE A 63 -18.63 11.82 -2.31
C PHE A 63 -17.35 11.90 -1.46
N ARG A 64 -16.39 12.65 -1.97
CA ARG A 64 -15.16 13.00 -1.26
C ARG A 64 -15.52 13.68 0.07
N CYS A 65 -14.75 13.40 1.11
CA CYS A 65 -14.83 14.16 2.34
C CYS A 65 -14.62 15.67 2.08
N THR A 66 -15.49 16.50 2.65
CA THR A 66 -15.46 17.97 2.50
C THR A 66 -14.57 18.66 3.53
N THR A 67 -14.12 17.95 4.57
CA THR A 67 -13.25 18.50 5.62
C THR A 67 -11.86 18.82 5.07
N PRO A 68 -11.20 19.90 5.54
CA PRO A 68 -9.79 20.14 5.26
C PRO A 68 -8.92 18.93 5.60
N GLY A 69 -7.92 18.69 4.76
CA GLY A 69 -6.91 17.67 5.04
C GLY A 69 -5.80 18.25 5.92
N SER A 70 -5.43 17.51 6.97
CA SER A 70 -4.47 17.96 7.98
C SER A 70 -3.22 17.08 8.07
N GLU A 71 -3.28 15.87 7.52
CA GLU A 71 -2.27 14.83 7.70
C GLU A 71 -1.91 14.20 6.36
N ALA A 72 -0.61 14.11 6.08
CA ALA A 72 -0.08 13.34 4.94
C ALA A 72 0.04 11.87 5.34
N ASP A 73 -0.59 10.99 4.56
CA ASP A 73 -0.68 9.56 4.83
C ASP A 73 -0.35 8.75 3.58
N HIS A 74 0.14 7.52 3.76
CA HIS A 74 0.44 6.63 2.64
C HIS A 74 -0.80 5.86 2.21
N VAL A 75 -1.17 5.94 0.93
CA VAL A 75 -2.22 5.11 0.30
C VAL A 75 -1.94 3.63 0.55
N HIS A 76 -0.75 3.14 0.19
CA HIS A 76 -0.23 1.85 0.67
C HIS A 76 0.62 2.09 1.92
N PRO A 77 0.19 1.64 3.12
CA PRO A 77 0.85 1.96 4.38
C PRO A 77 2.34 1.62 4.41
N TRP A 78 3.16 2.52 4.95
CA TRP A 78 4.59 2.29 5.17
C TRP A 78 4.87 0.99 5.95
N SER A 79 4.08 0.70 6.98
CA SER A 79 4.20 -0.53 7.78
C SER A 79 3.91 -1.82 7.00
N ARG A 80 3.42 -1.70 5.75
CA ARG A 80 3.19 -2.80 4.81
C ARG A 80 4.08 -2.70 3.56
N GLY A 81 5.20 -1.98 3.66
CA GLY A 81 6.20 -1.83 2.60
C GLY A 81 5.88 -0.73 1.59
N GLY A 82 5.02 0.23 1.93
CA GLY A 82 4.75 1.39 1.08
C GLY A 82 5.89 2.39 1.08
N PRO A 83 6.33 2.88 -0.09
CA PRO A 83 7.39 3.88 -0.17
C PRO A 83 6.87 5.28 0.16
N THR A 84 7.73 6.14 0.67
CA THR A 84 7.45 7.54 1.01
C THR A 84 7.66 8.42 -0.22
N GLU A 85 6.80 8.18 -1.20
CA GLU A 85 6.78 8.87 -2.50
C GLU A 85 5.47 9.62 -2.70
N LEU A 86 5.50 10.70 -3.48
CA LEU A 86 4.31 11.53 -3.71
C LEU A 86 3.13 10.75 -4.30
N TRP A 87 3.41 9.82 -5.21
CA TRP A 87 2.36 8.97 -5.81
C TRP A 87 1.69 8.05 -4.78
N ASN A 88 2.41 7.68 -3.71
CA ASN A 88 1.88 6.89 -2.60
C ASN A 88 1.33 7.78 -1.48
N GLY A 89 1.59 9.09 -1.47
CA GLY A 89 1.02 10.03 -0.50
C GLY A 89 -0.42 10.40 -0.83
N GLN A 90 -1.21 10.68 0.20
CA GLN A 90 -2.54 11.29 0.15
C GLN A 90 -2.76 12.23 1.33
N LEU A 91 -3.61 13.24 1.16
CA LEU A 91 -3.98 14.16 2.24
C LEU A 91 -5.27 13.71 2.91
N LEU A 92 -5.25 13.47 4.22
CA LEU A 92 -6.41 13.06 5.02
C LEU A 92 -6.70 14.03 6.16
N CYS A 93 -7.96 14.15 6.56
CA CYS A 93 -8.31 14.73 7.85
C CYS A 93 -8.01 13.72 8.96
N GLY A 94 -7.74 14.19 10.19
CA GLY A 94 -7.36 13.31 11.30
C GLY A 94 -8.36 12.17 11.58
N ARG A 95 -9.67 12.41 11.40
CA ARG A 95 -10.70 11.35 11.52
C ARG A 95 -10.48 10.21 10.52
N HIS A 96 -10.27 10.54 9.24
CA HIS A 96 -10.11 9.52 8.20
C HIS A 96 -8.72 8.89 8.24
N ASN A 97 -7.68 9.63 8.64
CA ASN A 97 -6.35 9.04 8.83
C ASN A 97 -6.36 7.97 9.93
N ARG A 98 -6.92 8.31 11.12
CA ARG A 98 -7.08 7.34 12.22
C ARG A 98 -7.92 6.13 11.83
N ARG A 99 -9.03 6.35 11.11
CA ARG A 99 -9.88 5.25 10.62
C ARG A 99 -9.16 4.35 9.62
N LYS A 100 -8.34 4.92 8.73
CA LYS A 100 -7.57 4.14 7.76
C LYS A 100 -6.50 3.31 8.47
N SER A 101 -5.74 3.93 9.38
CA SER A 101 -4.63 3.28 10.07
C SER A 101 -3.70 2.57 9.07
N ASN A 102 -3.30 1.33 9.33
CA ASN A 102 -2.47 0.49 8.46
C ASN A 102 -3.28 -0.32 7.43
N ARG A 103 -4.54 0.00 7.16
CA ARG A 103 -5.35 -0.72 6.17
C ARG A 103 -4.92 -0.34 4.76
N VAL A 104 -4.73 -1.35 3.91
CA VAL A 104 -4.50 -1.17 2.47
C VAL A 104 -5.85 -0.95 1.81
N PRO A 105 -6.10 0.22 1.18
CA PRO A 105 -7.35 0.46 0.49
C PRO A 105 -7.54 -0.50 -0.69
N GLY A 106 -8.80 -0.90 -0.92
CA GLY A 106 -9.16 -1.74 -2.07
C GLY A 106 -8.91 -1.06 -3.42
N SER A 107 -8.98 -1.84 -4.50
CA SER A 107 -8.72 -1.36 -5.86
C SER A 107 -9.69 -0.25 -6.30
N LEU A 108 -10.97 -0.34 -5.92
CA LEU A 108 -11.97 0.69 -6.21
C LEU A 108 -11.60 2.05 -5.60
N TYR A 109 -11.13 2.07 -4.34
CA TYR A 109 -10.68 3.31 -3.69
C TYR A 109 -9.53 3.95 -4.48
N ARG A 110 -8.51 3.16 -4.81
CA ARG A 110 -7.32 3.62 -5.53
C ARG A 110 -7.68 4.15 -6.92
N TRP A 111 -8.56 3.47 -7.64
CA TRP A 111 -9.07 3.95 -8.94
C TRP A 111 -9.85 5.27 -8.80
N ARG A 112 -10.73 5.41 -7.80
CA ARG A 112 -11.50 6.65 -7.56
C ARG A 112 -10.62 7.81 -7.11
N LEU A 113 -9.53 7.54 -6.38
CA LEU A 113 -8.53 8.53 -6.00
C LEU A 113 -7.78 9.01 -7.25
N ALA A 114 -7.22 8.08 -8.03
CA ALA A 114 -6.49 8.39 -9.26
C ALA A 114 -7.34 9.17 -10.28
N ARG A 115 -8.58 8.72 -10.54
CA ARG A 115 -9.52 9.40 -11.47
C ARG A 115 -9.80 10.85 -11.05
N ARG A 116 -9.83 11.13 -9.76
CA ARG A 116 -10.10 12.48 -9.23
C ARG A 116 -8.88 13.38 -9.29
N ARG A 117 -7.69 12.84 -9.02
CA ARG A 117 -6.42 13.58 -9.16
C ARG A 117 -6.18 14.07 -10.59
N LYS A 118 -6.72 13.37 -11.60
CA LYS A 118 -6.72 13.81 -13.01
C LYS A 118 -7.69 14.96 -13.33
N LYS A 119 -8.64 15.27 -12.44
CA LYS A 119 -9.65 16.32 -12.64
C LYS A 119 -9.31 17.61 -11.89
N TYR A 120 -8.27 17.59 -11.05
CA TYR A 120 -7.78 18.78 -10.39
C TYR A 120 -6.96 19.62 -11.36
#